data_AF-A0A1G0BG23-F1
#
_entry.id   AF-A0A1G0BG23-F1
#
_cell.length_a   1.000
_cell.length_b   1.000
_cell.length_c   1.000
_cell.angle_alpha   90.00
_cell.angle_beta   90.00
_cell.angle_gamma   90.00
#
_symmetry.space_group_name_H-M   'P 1'
#
loop_
_entity.id
_entity.type
_entity.pdbx_description
1 polymer ?
#
loop_
_entity_poly.entity_id
_entity_poly.type
_entity_poly.pdbx_seq_one_letter_code
_entity_poly.pdbx_strand_id
1 'polypeptide(L)' 'MLKKILKLDGAQQLSKNEQKEINGGRPVPCKFDYQCTAVPPAGTIYRCVNGTCMLELLAD' A
#
# COMPACT_ATOMS: atom_id res chain seq x y z
N MET A 1 -13.97 -9.85 22.63
CA MET A 1 -13.26 -9.04 23.65
C MET A 1 -11.76 -9.04 23.35
N LEU A 2 -11.29 -8.07 22.57
CA LEU A 2 -9.85 -7.83 22.30
C LEU A 2 -9.11 -7.12 23.46
N LYS A 3 -9.86 -6.64 24.47
CA LYS A 3 -9.34 -5.82 25.58
C LYS A 3 -8.26 -6.50 26.43
N LYS A 4 -8.12 -7.83 26.37
CA LYS A 4 -7.10 -8.59 27.11
C LYS A 4 -5.83 -8.92 26.29
N ILE A 5 -5.85 -8.76 24.97
CA ILE A 5 -4.75 -9.18 24.08
C ILE A 5 -3.82 -8.01 23.71
N LEU A 6 -4.29 -6.76 23.82
CA LEU A 6 -3.55 -5.60 23.33
C LEU A 6 -2.66 -4.94 24.40
N LYS A 7 -1.81 -5.73 25.06
CA LYS A 7 -0.57 -5.21 25.67
C LYS A 7 0.59 -5.70 24.80
N LEU A 8 0.69 -5.13 23.59
CA LEU A 8 1.86 -5.32 22.75
C LEU A 8 2.97 -4.39 23.26
N ASP A 9 3.63 -4.79 24.34
CA ASP A 9 4.94 -4.24 24.67
C ASP A 9 5.87 -4.57 23.48
N GLY A 10 6.15 -3.55 22.66
CA GLY A 10 6.91 -3.67 21.42
C GLY A 10 6.17 -3.25 20.14
N ALA A 11 4.88 -2.91 20.20
CA ALA A 11 4.21 -2.27 19.06
C ALA A 11 4.69 -0.82 18.92
N GLN A 12 5.77 -0.61 18.18
CA GLN A 12 6.22 0.72 17.81
C GLN A 12 5.23 1.32 16.82
N GLN A 13 4.63 2.45 17.18
CA GLN A 13 3.82 3.22 16.25
C GLN A 13 4.75 3.74 15.15
N LEU A 14 4.61 3.16 13.96
CA LEU A 14 5.35 3.58 12.78
C LEU A 14 5.07 5.05 12.52
N SER A 15 6.12 5.82 12.24
CA SER A 15 5.96 7.18 11.74
C SER A 15 5.20 7.16 10.42
N LYS A 16 4.60 8.31 10.06
CA LYS A 16 3.91 8.46 8.77
C LYS A 16 4.81 8.14 7.57
N ASN A 17 6.13 8.25 7.72
CA ASN A 17 7.09 7.93 6.69
C ASN A 17 7.35 6.42 6.62
N GLU A 18 7.55 5.75 7.76
CA GLU A 18 7.72 4.30 7.80
C GLU A 18 6.45 3.57 7.33
N GLN A 19 5.26 4.08 7.65
CA GLN A 19 4.00 3.56 7.11
C GLN A 19 3.91 3.68 5.58
N LYS A 20 4.51 4.73 4.98
CA LYS A 20 4.53 4.90 3.52
C LYS A 20 5.49 3.92 2.86
N GLU A 21 6.62 3.63 3.50
CA GLU A 21 7.57 2.65 2.96
C GLU A 21 7.00 1.23 2.99
N ILE A 22 6.27 0.87 4.05
CA ILE A 22 5.62 -0.45 4.17
C ILE A 22 4.42 -0.57 3.20
N ASN A 23 3.69 0.52 2.94
CA ASN A 23 2.57 0.53 1.99
C ASN A 23 2.96 0.77 0.52
N GLY A 24 4.23 0.62 0.14
CA GLY A 24 4.63 0.60 -1.27
C GLY A 24 5.40 1.82 -1.79
N GLY A 25 6.18 2.50 -0.95
CA GLY A 25 7.19 3.46 -1.39
C GLY A 25 6.64 4.77 -1.99
N ARG A 26 7.54 5.64 -2.47
CA ARG A 26 7.16 6.96 -3.01
C ARG A 26 6.10 6.80 -4.11
N PRO A 27 5.03 7.62 -4.09
CA PRO A 27 3.98 7.56 -5.11
C PRO A 27 4.60 7.71 -6.50
N VAL A 28 4.37 6.72 -7.36
CA VAL A 28 4.81 6.77 -8.76
C VAL A 28 3.80 7.62 -9.52
N PRO A 29 4.21 8.80 -10.06
CA PRO A 29 3.30 9.62 -10.83
C PRO A 29 2.96 8.95 -12.15
N CYS A 30 1.73 9.10 -12.60
CA CYS A 30 1.24 8.51 -13.84
C CYS A 30 0.19 9.40 -14.52
N LYS A 31 -0.05 9.14 -15.79
CA LYS A 31 -1.18 9.64 -16.58
C LYS A 31 -2.05 8.51 -17.12
N PHE A 32 -1.45 7.33 -17.31
CA PHE A 32 -2.07 6.12 -17.83
C PHE A 32 -1.59 4.88 -17.08
N ASP A 33 -2.40 3.81 -17.06
CA ASP A 33 -2.13 2.58 -16.32
C ASP A 33 -0.83 1.88 -16.73
N TYR A 34 -0.48 1.91 -18.03
CA TYR A 34 0.74 1.27 -18.53
C TYR A 34 2.04 1.88 -17.97
N GLN A 35 1.97 3.07 -17.38
CA GLN A 35 3.12 3.72 -16.74
C GLN A 35 3.40 3.13 -15.35
N CYS A 36 2.47 2.36 -14.79
CA CYS A 36 2.64 1.64 -13.55
C CYS A 36 3.38 0.31 -13.81
N THR A 37 4.69 0.39 -14.04
CA THR A 37 5.52 -0.75 -14.47
C THR A 37 5.99 -1.67 -13.34
N ALA A 38 5.65 -1.35 -12.09
CA ALA A 38 5.98 -2.20 -10.95
C ALA A 38 5.24 -3.54 -11.05
N VAL A 39 5.92 -4.63 -10.67
CA VAL A 39 5.28 -5.94 -10.58
C VAL A 39 4.31 -5.92 -9.39
N PRO A 40 2.99 -6.06 -9.59
CA PRO A 40 2.05 -6.08 -8.49
C PRO A 40 2.13 -7.43 -7.74
N PRO A 41 1.80 -7.46 -6.45
CA PRO A 41 1.50 -8.69 -5.73
C PRO A 41 0.45 -9.55 -6.46
N ALA A 42 0.49 -10.86 -6.27
CA ALA A 42 -0.50 -11.78 -6.86
C ALA A 42 -1.94 -11.37 -6.48
N GLY A 43 -2.86 -11.42 -7.45
CA GLY A 43 -4.27 -11.03 -7.25
C GLY A 43 -4.51 -9.52 -7.21
N THR A 44 -3.51 -8.71 -7.56
CA THR A 44 -3.64 -7.25 -7.61
C THR A 44 -3.09 -6.68 -8.92
N ILE A 45 -3.50 -5.47 -9.25
CA ILE A 45 -2.96 -4.69 -10.39
C ILE A 45 -2.62 -3.28 -9.91
N TYR A 46 -1.68 -2.62 -10.58
CA TYR A 46 -1.51 -1.18 -10.42
C TYR A 46 -2.35 -0.43 -11.45
N ARG A 47 -3.11 0.57 -11.01
CA ARG A 47 -3.85 1.51 -11.87
C ARG A 47 -3.46 2.95 -11.60
N CYS A 48 -3.54 3.76 -12.64
CA CYS A 48 -3.32 5.19 -12.53
C CYS A 48 -4.59 5.88 -12.02
N VAL A 49 -4.57 6.31 -10.76
CA VAL A 49 -5.71 6.96 -10.12
C VAL A 49 -5.26 8.30 -9.57
N ASN A 50 -5.94 9.39 -9.99
CA ASN A 50 -5.59 10.77 -9.62
C ASN A 50 -4.10 11.12 -9.85
N GLY A 51 -3.52 10.58 -10.93
CA GLY A 51 -2.13 10.84 -11.30
C GLY A 51 -1.09 10.06 -10.50
N THR A 52 -1.50 9.04 -9.73
CA THR A 52 -0.61 8.18 -8.95
C THR A 52 -0.94 6.71 -9.19
N CYS A 53 0.07 5.85 -9.33
CA CYS A 53 -0.11 4.41 -9.38
C CYS A 53 -0.59 3.88 -8.03
N MET A 54 -1.80 3.33 -7.98
CA MET A 54 -2.40 2.72 -6.80
C MET A 54 -2.68 1.23 -7.03
N LEU A 55 -2.57 0.44 -5.97
CA LEU A 55 -2.85 -0.99 -6.01
C LEU A 55 -4.36 -1.25 -5.91
N GLU A 56 -4.90 -2.06 -6.81
CA GLU A 56 -6.30 -2.48 -6.84
C GLU A 56 -6.38 -4.01 -6.78
N LEU A 57 -7.28 -4.54 -5.94
CA LEU A 57 -7.54 -5.98 -5.89
C LEU A 57 -8.33 -6.40 -7.13
N LEU A 58 -7.93 -7.49 -7.76
CA LEU A 58 -8.78 -8.17 -8.74
C LEU A 58 -9.88 -8.89 -7.95
N ALA A 59 -11.12 -8.39 -8.06
CA ALA A 59 -12.28 -9.12 -7.57
C ALA A 59 -12.71 -10.13 -8.64
N ASP A 60 -12.76 -11.41 -8.28
CA ASP A 60 -13.33 -12.50 -9.09
C ASP A 60 -14.84 -12.35 -9.29
#